data_AF-A0A434RQS4-F1
#
_entry.id   AF-A0A434RQS4-F1
#
_cell.length_a   1.000
_cell.length_b   1.000
_cell.length_c   1.000
_cell.angle_alpha   90.00
_cell.angle_beta   90.00
_cell.angle_gamma   90.00
#
_symmetry.space_group_name_H-M   'P 1'
#
loop_
_entity.id
_entity.type
_entity.pdbx_description
1 polymer ?
#
loop_
_entity_poly.entity_id
_entity_poly.type
_entity_poly.pdbx_seq_one_letter_code
_entity_poly.pdbx_strand_id
1 'polypeptide(L)'
;MHLVQILLPCSDNNGQPFAQEDFDRVKEELASRFEGVTAYLQAPADGLWKKGAESNADKIVIFEVMANEVDLIDWRERRIALERWFRQEKVVIRYMPIALV
;
A
#
# COMPACT_ATOMS: atom_id res chain seq x y z
N MET A 1 14.90 14.09 -0.54
CA MET A 1 14.42 12.76 -0.96
C MET A 1 13.25 12.36 -0.07
N HIS A 2 12.34 11.56 -0.59
CA HIS A 2 11.13 11.16 0.11
C HIS A 2 10.96 9.65 0.05
N LEU A 3 10.48 9.06 1.15
CA LEU A 3 9.92 7.72 1.16
C LEU A 3 8.43 7.85 0.90
N VAL A 4 7.91 7.20 -0.15
CA VAL A 4 6.47 7.09 -0.40
C VAL A 4 6.03 5.69 -0.02
N GLN A 5 4.93 5.61 0.73
CA GLN A 5 4.33 4.35 1.15
C GLN A 5 2.89 4.25 0.65
N ILE A 6 2.56 3.11 0.03
CA ILE A 6 1.18 2.73 -0.31
C ILE A 6 0.77 1.60 0.64
N LEU A 7 -0.34 1.77 1.34
CA LEU A 7 -0.90 0.77 2.23
C LEU A 7 -2.15 0.19 1.57
N LEU A 8 -2.08 -1.08 1.15
CA LEU A 8 -3.17 -1.79 0.51
C LEU A 8 -3.67 -2.93 1.40
N PRO A 9 -4.98 -2.98 1.73
CA PRO A 9 -5.52 -4.09 2.48
C PRO A 9 -5.55 -5.38 1.67
N CYS A 10 -5.41 -6.51 2.35
CA CYS A 10 -5.43 -7.84 1.74
C CYS A 10 -6.84 -8.30 1.34
N SER A 11 -7.88 -7.59 1.78
CA SER A 11 -9.28 -7.88 1.48
C SER A 11 -10.07 -6.61 1.17
N ASP A 12 -11.15 -6.74 0.40
CA ASP A 12 -12.06 -5.64 0.09
C ASP A 12 -12.91 -5.22 1.31
N ASN A 13 -13.73 -4.18 1.16
CA ASN A 13 -14.61 -3.69 2.22
C ASN A 13 -15.66 -4.73 2.70
N ASN A 14 -15.90 -5.79 1.94
CA ASN A 14 -16.80 -6.90 2.30
C ASN A 14 -16.04 -8.10 2.88
N GLY A 15 -14.72 -8.00 3.05
CA GLY A 15 -13.85 -9.07 3.54
C GLY A 15 -13.46 -10.11 2.48
N GLN A 16 -13.68 -9.83 1.19
CA GLN A 16 -13.21 -10.73 0.13
C GLN A 16 -11.71 -10.53 -0.12
N PRO A 17 -10.87 -11.58 -0.03
CA PRO A 17 -9.43 -11.45 -0.21
C PRO A 17 -9.06 -11.13 -1.66
N PHE A 18 -7.96 -10.39 -1.83
CA PHE A 18 -7.29 -10.15 -3.12
C PHE A 18 -6.31 -11.26 -3.45
N ALA A 19 -6.06 -11.46 -4.74
CA ALA A 19 -5.12 -12.45 -5.22
C ALA A 19 -3.69 -11.90 -5.14
N GLN A 20 -2.68 -12.77 -5.08
CA GLN A 20 -1.28 -12.35 -5.02
C GLN A 20 -0.88 -11.54 -6.27
N GLU A 21 -1.46 -11.91 -7.41
CA GLU A 21 -1.23 -11.28 -8.71
C GLU A 21 -1.66 -9.81 -8.73
N ASP A 22 -2.67 -9.43 -7.93
CA ASP A 22 -3.09 -8.03 -7.79
C ASP A 22 -1.95 -7.19 -7.18
N PHE A 23 -1.26 -7.73 -6.17
CA PHE A 23 -0.13 -7.07 -5.51
C PHE A 23 1.14 -7.10 -6.35
N ASP A 24 1.39 -8.19 -7.08
CA ASP A 24 2.56 -8.34 -7.95
C ASP A 24 2.55 -7.28 -9.07
N ARG A 25 1.38 -7.02 -9.65
CA ARG A 25 1.26 -5.96 -10.65
C ARG A 25 1.53 -4.56 -10.08
N VAL A 26 1.09 -4.27 -8.85
CA VAL A 26 1.46 -3.00 -8.18
C VAL A 26 2.97 -2.91 -7.99
N LYS A 27 3.61 -4.01 -7.59
CA LYS A 27 5.06 -4.09 -7.44
C LYS A 27 5.78 -3.82 -8.76
N GLU A 28 5.35 -4.44 -9.86
CA GLU A 28 5.94 -4.26 -11.19
C GLU A 28 5.79 -2.82 -11.71
N GLU A 29 4.60 -2.22 -11.53
CA GLU A 29 4.36 -0.83 -11.90
C GLU A 29 5.26 0.15 -11.13
N LEU A 30 5.49 -0.10 -9.84
CA LEU A 30 6.40 0.72 -9.04
C LEU A 30 7.87 0.46 -9.42
N ALA A 31 8.27 -0.80 -9.60
CA ALA A 31 9.63 -1.16 -9.99
C ALA A 31 10.04 -0.62 -11.37
N SER A 32 9.09 -0.48 -12.30
CA SER A 32 9.37 0.08 -13.63
C SER A 32 9.56 1.60 -13.61
N ARG A 33 9.01 2.28 -12.60
CA ARG A 33 9.03 3.75 -12.50
C ARG A 33 10.09 4.28 -11.53
N PHE A 34 10.43 3.51 -10.50
CA PHE A 34 11.38 3.89 -9.46
C PHE A 34 12.60 2.95 -9.49
N GLU A 35 13.75 3.41 -9.00
CA GLU A 35 15.01 2.63 -8.95
C GLU A 35 14.96 1.43 -7.98
N GLY A 36 13.78 1.10 -7.44
CA GLY A 36 13.52 -0.03 -6.57
C GLY A 36 12.17 0.09 -5.88
N VAL A 37 11.63 -1.07 -5.49
CA VAL A 37 10.43 -1.16 -4.65
C VAL A 37 10.62 -2.23 -3.60
N THR A 38 10.27 -1.90 -2.37
CA THR A 38 10.17 -2.88 -1.27
C THR A 38 8.69 -3.13 -1.03
N ALA A 39 8.29 -4.40 -0.97
CA ALA A 39 6.93 -4.78 -0.61
C ALA A 39 6.98 -5.80 0.53
N TYR A 40 6.20 -5.59 1.58
CA TYR A 40 6.11 -6.50 2.70
C TYR A 40 4.70 -6.55 3.30
N LEU A 41 4.34 -7.70 3.84
CA LEU A 41 3.09 -7.90 4.55
C LEU A 41 3.23 -7.36 5.97
N GLN A 42 2.35 -6.45 6.36
CA GLN A 42 2.16 -6.02 7.73
C GLN A 42 0.86 -6.63 8.27
N ALA A 43 1.00 -7.63 9.13
CA ALA A 43 -0.08 -8.12 9.97
C ALA A 43 -0.41 -7.08 11.07
N PRO A 44 -1.61 -7.08 11.66
CA PRO A 44 -1.93 -6.13 12.71
C PRO A 44 -0.87 -6.20 13.82
N ALA A 45 -0.37 -5.03 14.23
CA ALA A 45 0.44 -4.93 15.43
C ALA A 45 -0.48 -5.28 16.61
N ASP A 46 -0.14 -6.32 17.37
CA ASP A 46 -0.89 -6.73 18.57
C ASP A 46 -1.05 -5.53 19.51
N GLY A 47 -2.23 -4.90 19.47
CA GLY A 47 -2.43 -3.60 20.08
C GLY A 47 -3.91 -3.24 20.15
N LEU A 48 -4.60 -3.86 21.12
CA LEU A 48 -5.89 -3.39 21.66
C LEU A 48 -7.08 -3.38 20.67
N TRP A 49 -7.35 -4.47 19.97
CA TRP A 49 -8.69 -4.69 19.41
C TRP A 49 -9.29 -5.96 20.01
N LYS A 50 -10.47 -5.80 20.60
CA LYS A 50 -11.17 -6.82 21.40
C LYS A 50 -11.28 -8.12 20.61
N LYS A 51 -10.89 -9.21 21.28
CA LYS A 51 -11.14 -10.62 20.94
C LYS A 51 -12.31 -10.81 19.97
N GLY A 52 -11.97 -10.92 18.69
CA GLY A 52 -12.80 -11.39 17.59
C GLY A 52 -11.83 -12.01 16.60
N ALA A 53 -12.15 -13.20 16.09
CA ALA A 53 -11.25 -14.07 15.33
C ALA A 53 -10.40 -13.30 14.31
N GLU A 54 -9.11 -13.67 14.21
CA GLU A 54 -8.18 -13.15 13.19
C GLU A 54 -8.87 -13.13 11.83
N SER A 55 -9.29 -11.94 11.41
CA SER A 55 -9.87 -11.73 10.10
C SER A 55 -8.72 -11.34 9.18
N ASN A 56 -8.60 -11.97 8.02
CA ASN A 56 -7.67 -11.53 6.97
C ASN A 56 -7.94 -10.08 6.51
N ALA A 57 -9.03 -9.46 6.96
CA ALA A 57 -9.34 -8.05 6.73
C ALA A 57 -8.34 -7.10 7.42
N ASP A 58 -7.60 -7.56 8.42
CA ASP A 58 -6.67 -6.70 9.18
C ASP A 58 -5.24 -6.69 8.62
N LYS A 59 -4.96 -7.47 7.57
CA LYS A 59 -3.63 -7.53 6.95
C LYS A 59 -3.51 -6.48 5.85
N ILE A 60 -2.39 -5.76 5.84
CA ILE A 60 -2.07 -4.80 4.78
C ILE A 60 -0.73 -5.17 4.12
N VAL A 61 -0.64 -5.01 2.81
CA VAL A 61 0.64 -5.00 2.10
C VAL A 61 1.10 -3.56 1.99
N ILE A 62 2.33 -3.31 2.42
CA ILE A 62 2.98 -2.01 2.30
C ILE A 62 3.96 -2.06 1.15
N PHE A 63 3.83 -1.10 0.23
CA PHE A 63 4.79 -0.85 -0.83
C PHE A 63 5.54 0.45 -0.53
N GLU A 64 6.86 0.40 -0.65
CA GLU A 64 7.74 1.53 -0.41
C GLU A 64 8.59 1.82 -1.63
N VAL A 65 8.65 3.10 -2.00
CA VAL A 65 9.56 3.61 -3.03
C VAL A 65 10.26 4.87 -2.54
N MET A 66 11.53 5.02 -2.87
CA MET A 66 12.27 6.26 -2.69
C MET A 66 12.08 7.14 -3.93
N ALA A 67 11.74 8.40 -3.72
CA ALA A 67 11.52 9.38 -4.79
C ALA A 67 12.27 10.69 -4.48
N ASN A 68 12.94 11.25 -5.49
CA ASN A 68 13.59 12.55 -5.37
C ASN A 68 12.56 13.66 -5.16
N GLU A 69 11.50 13.63 -5.96
CA GLU A 69 10.38 14.57 -5.93
C GLU A 69 9.05 13.82 -5.85
N VAL A 70 8.03 14.46 -5.28
CA VAL A 70 6.70 13.87 -5.10
C VAL A 70 5.70 14.70 -5.91
N ASP A 71 5.30 14.17 -7.07
CA ASP A 71 4.20 14.74 -7.87
C ASP A 71 2.85 14.38 -7.24
N LEU A 72 2.25 15.33 -6.53
CA LEU A 72 0.99 15.12 -5.83
C LEU A 72 -0.20 14.84 -6.77
N ILE A 73 -0.15 15.27 -8.03
CA ILE A 73 -1.24 15.02 -8.98
C ILE A 73 -1.20 13.55 -9.39
N ASP A 74 -0.04 13.08 -9.83
CA ASP A 74 0.15 11.69 -10.22
C ASP A 74 -0.13 10.70 -9.06
N TRP A 75 0.32 11.03 -7.83
CA TRP A 75 0.02 10.18 -6.67
C TRP A 75 -1.47 10.17 -6.30
N ARG A 76 -2.20 11.27 -6.54
CA ARG A 76 -3.67 11.30 -6.36
C ARG A 76 -4.38 10.45 -7.40
N GLU A 77 -3.97 10.51 -8.66
CA GLU A 77 -4.53 9.69 -9.73
C GLU A 77 -4.27 8.20 -9.47
N ARG A 78 -3.05 7.85 -9.08
CA ARG A 78 -2.70 6.48 -8.66
C ARG A 78 -3.55 6.02 -7.49
N ARG A 79 -3.77 6.87 -6.48
CA ARG A 79 -4.64 6.54 -5.35
C ARG A 79 -6.07 6.20 -5.82
N ILE A 80 -6.66 7.00 -6.71
CA ILE A 80 -8.02 6.77 -7.24
C ILE A 80 -8.08 5.46 -8.04
N ALA A 81 -7.05 5.17 -8.84
CA ALA A 81 -6.96 3.92 -9.59
C ALA A 81 -6.89 2.70 -8.66
N LEU A 82 -6.08 2.78 -7.61
CA LEU A 82 -5.97 1.72 -6.60
C LEU A 82 -7.25 1.55 -5.79
N GLU A 83 -7.93 2.64 -5.41
CA GLU A 83 -9.24 2.59 -4.72
C GLU A 83 -10.27 1.80 -5.54
N ARG A 84 -10.31 2.05 -6.86
CA ARG A 84 -11.21 1.32 -7.77
C ARG A 84 -10.82 -0.16 -7.90
N TRP A 85 -9.54 -0.45 -8.08
CA TRP A 85 -9.06 -1.82 -8.32
C TRP A 85 -9.16 -2.69 -7.06
N PHE A 86 -8.71 -2.17 -5.91
CA PHE A 86 -8.79 -2.84 -4.62
C PHE A 86 -10.14 -2.64 -3.92
N ARG A 87 -11.16 -2.12 -4.63
CA ARG A 87 -12.53 -1.96 -4.14
C ARG A 87 -12.58 -1.35 -2.74
N GLN A 88 -11.75 -0.34 -2.50
CA GLN A 88 -11.62 0.39 -1.24
C GLN A 88 -12.30 1.75 -1.37
N GLU A 89 -12.94 2.19 -0.28
CA GLU A 89 -13.43 3.58 -0.22
C GLU A 89 -12.26 4.57 -0.13
N LYS A 90 -11.16 4.13 0.50
CA LYS A 90 -9.99 4.96 0.72
C LYS A 90 -8.70 4.13 0.76
N VAL A 91 -7.76 4.45 -0.12
CA VAL A 91 -6.38 3.95 -0.04
C VAL A 91 -5.49 4.99 0.60
N VAL A 92 -4.60 4.55 1.50
CA VAL A 92 -3.61 5.44 2.11
C VAL A 92 -2.34 5.43 1.29
N ILE A 93 -2.02 6.58 0.70
CA ILE A 93 -0.69 6.90 0.18
C ILE A 93 -0.15 8.05 1.02
N ARG A 94 1.03 7.86 1.61
CA ARG A 94 1.71 8.87 2.42
C ARG A 94 3.16 8.99 2.00
N TYR A 95 3.78 10.11 2.30
CA TYR A 95 5.21 10.30 2.08
C TYR A 95 5.85 11.03 3.26
N MET A 96 7.16 10.83 3.43
CA MET A 96 7.95 11.49 4.46
C MET A 96 9.33 11.86 3.92
N PRO A 97 9.89 13.02 4.33
CA PRO A 97 11.25 13.38 3.97
C PRO A 97 12.24 12.41 4.63
N ILE A 98 13.24 11.97 3.86
CA ILE A 98 14.30 11.10 4.34
C ILE A 98 15.67 11.63 3.91
N ALA A 99 16.69 11.27 4.67
CA ALA A 99 18.10 11.50 4.36
C ALA A 99 18.85 10.16 4.40
N LEU A 100 19.82 10.00 3.50
CA LEU A 100 20.77 8.89 3.54
C LEU A 100 21.99 9.31 4.35
N VAL A 101 22.58 8.36 5.08
CA VAL A 101 23.81 8.55 5.87
C VAL A 101 24.98 7.89 5.15
#